data_AF-A0A9Q0MEX6-F1
#
_entry.id   AF-A0A9Q0MEX6-F1
#
_cell.length_a   1.000
_cell.length_b   1.000
_cell.length_c   1.000
_cell.angle_alpha   90.00
_cell.angle_beta   90.00
_cell.angle_gamma   90.00
#
_symmetry.space_group_name_H-M   'P 1'
#
loop_
_entity.id
_entity.type
_entity.pdbx_description
1 polymer ?
#
loop_
_entity_poly.entity_id
_entity_poly.type
_entity_poly.pdbx_seq_one_letter_code
_entity_poly.pdbx_strand_id
1 'polypeptide(L)'
;MIIRKHRLLQAIFSLILVGIGLPILFNVLINRTTYNQTTPYSSDQSRVPILLYAPPDVNKIDIEKYNHKTMSNWTELINARDNFIRSVGSSSLEDQIAYGFADLTNRLKFAEVGAIERRQEIHQLMKEIRNLWTLIKKRNDVYSDTITNQTNVKISNDTSETQEANYLTTSNEYLSLPSIFSLMSHVHLSINGSINPSFRIALNSNKVVRFVFGIPTVKRPVESYLIETLQNLIQNLSSEEQQQACFVVLIAETDMEFVQKTADEIVLKFPNQVKMGLIEIISPPAEYYPDMNKLKATLGDSMERVQWRSKQNLDYAYLMMYCQQKGIYYVQLEDDIITKPSYLVKMHSFAIKHTLNNADWVILDFCSLGFIGKMFKTTDLSKLILFFVMFYNDKPVDWLLDNFVDTKICSFDFDKRMCKKAKQKIWILHKPSLFQHIGTHSSLKGKIQKLRDIGFGKNLLHNRKSLDKILKKFKE
;
A
#
# COMPACT_ATOMS: atom_id res chain seq x y z
N MET A 1 38.92 11.69 46.22
CA MET A 1 38.37 10.34 46.50
C MET A 1 36.92 10.35 47.03
N ILE A 2 36.16 11.46 46.93
CA ILE A 2 34.78 11.59 47.44
C ILE A 2 33.72 11.48 46.31
N ILE A 3 34.09 11.77 45.06
CA ILE A 3 33.17 11.73 43.90
C ILE A 3 32.85 10.29 43.43
N ARG A 4 33.71 9.30 43.73
CA ARG A 4 33.46 7.89 43.38
C ARG A 4 32.45 7.18 44.30
N LYS A 5 32.29 7.62 45.56
CA LYS A 5 31.30 7.04 46.49
C LYS A 5 29.85 7.43 46.12
N HIS A 6 29.64 8.61 45.54
CA HIS A 6 28.31 9.10 45.19
C HIS A 6 27.68 8.38 43.98
N ARG A 7 28.49 7.94 43.01
CA ARG A 7 28.01 7.19 41.83
C ARG A 7 27.63 5.75 42.16
N LEU A 8 28.31 5.13 43.15
CA LEU A 8 27.97 3.79 43.61
C LEU A 8 26.64 3.79 44.39
N LEU A 9 26.41 4.80 45.23
CA LEU A 9 25.13 4.96 45.94
C LEU A 9 23.96 5.25 44.97
N GLN A 10 24.16 6.07 43.93
CA GLN A 10 23.13 6.31 42.91
C GLN A 10 22.80 5.06 42.08
N ALA A 11 23.80 4.22 41.77
CA ALA A 11 23.59 2.96 41.06
C ALA A 11 22.85 1.91 41.92
N ILE A 12 23.13 1.86 43.23
CA ILE A 12 22.44 0.96 44.17
C ILE A 12 20.99 1.41 44.38
N PHE A 13 20.73 2.73 44.49
CA PHE A 13 19.38 3.26 44.63
C PHE A 13 18.51 3.04 43.38
N SER A 14 19.11 3.09 42.19
CA SER A 14 18.40 2.82 40.92
C SER A 14 18.15 1.32 40.70
N LEU A 15 19.03 0.42 41.16
CA LEU A 15 18.76 -1.02 41.15
C LEU A 15 17.62 -1.42 42.12
N ILE A 16 17.54 -0.79 43.28
CA ILE A 16 16.48 -1.08 44.28
C ILE A 16 15.10 -0.60 43.79
N LEU A 17 15.03 0.54 43.10
CA LEU A 17 13.80 1.05 42.49
C LEU A 17 13.28 0.16 41.35
N VAL A 18 14.17 -0.45 40.57
CA VAL A 18 13.79 -1.36 39.47
C VAL A 18 13.43 -2.75 40.00
N GLY A 19 14.10 -3.24 41.05
CA GLY A 19 13.88 -4.58 41.60
C GLY A 19 12.66 -4.73 42.52
N ILE A 20 12.28 -3.68 43.27
CA ILE A 20 11.21 -3.76 44.28
C ILE A 20 9.98 -2.92 43.88
N GLY A 21 10.15 -1.84 43.11
CA GLY A 21 9.06 -0.93 42.75
C GLY A 21 8.13 -1.44 41.65
N LEU A 22 8.65 -2.14 40.64
CA LEU A 22 7.85 -2.65 39.51
C LEU A 22 6.89 -3.81 39.88
N PRO A 23 7.26 -4.78 40.73
CA PRO A 23 6.35 -5.87 41.12
C PRO A 23 5.18 -5.39 42.01
N ILE A 24 5.38 -4.35 42.83
CA ILE A 24 4.35 -3.80 43.71
C ILE A 24 3.34 -2.98 42.91
N LEU A 25 3.77 -2.19 41.91
CA LEU A 25 2.85 -1.48 41.02
C LEU A 25 2.01 -2.44 40.15
N PHE A 26 2.59 -3.57 39.72
CA PHE A 26 1.86 -4.58 38.94
C PHE A 26 0.79 -5.30 39.76
N ASN A 27 1.04 -5.59 41.04
CA ASN A 27 0.04 -6.19 41.94
C ASN A 27 -1.10 -5.22 42.31
N VAL A 28 -0.83 -3.90 42.38
CA VAL A 28 -1.88 -2.89 42.64
C VAL A 28 -2.77 -2.65 41.41
N LEU A 29 -2.25 -2.79 40.18
CA LEU A 29 -3.02 -2.67 38.94
C LEU A 29 -3.88 -3.91 38.63
N ILE A 30 -3.42 -5.11 38.98
CA ILE A 30 -4.18 -6.35 38.78
C ILE A 30 -5.31 -6.48 39.82
N ASN A 31 -5.09 -6.08 41.07
CA ASN A 31 -6.13 -6.13 42.12
C ASN A 31 -7.23 -5.06 42.00
N ARG A 32 -7.14 -4.13 41.03
CA ARG A 32 -8.17 -3.11 40.79
C ARG A 32 -9.18 -3.47 39.70
N THR A 33 -9.02 -4.61 39.03
CA THR A 33 -9.90 -5.05 37.93
C THR A 33 -10.71 -6.31 38.22
N THR A 34 -10.66 -6.82 39.45
CA THR A 34 -11.50 -7.94 39.90
C THR A 34 -12.19 -7.60 41.22
N TYR A 35 -13.50 -7.87 41.27
CA TYR A 35 -14.45 -7.71 42.39
C TYR A 35 -15.15 -6.35 42.60
N ASN A 36 -16.35 -6.25 42.00
CA ASN A 36 -17.67 -6.13 42.68
C ASN A 36 -18.68 -5.55 41.66
N GLN A 37 -19.90 -6.02 41.46
CA GLN A 37 -20.73 -6.98 42.16
C GLN A 37 -21.93 -7.34 41.27
N THR A 38 -22.43 -8.54 41.49
CA THR A 38 -23.70 -9.10 41.04
C THR A 38 -24.92 -8.44 41.69
N THR A 39 -26.03 -8.45 40.92
CA THR A 39 -27.48 -8.47 41.31
C THR A 39 -28.15 -7.16 41.76
N PRO A 40 -29.50 -7.00 41.68
CA PRO A 40 -30.56 -7.91 41.17
C PRO A 40 -31.50 -7.30 40.11
N TYR A 41 -32.28 -8.20 39.50
CA TYR A 41 -33.49 -7.95 38.72
C TYR A 41 -34.45 -6.99 39.47
N SER A 42 -34.84 -5.88 38.84
CA SER A 42 -36.10 -5.20 39.17
C SER A 42 -36.74 -4.71 37.87
N SER A 43 -37.98 -5.13 37.71
CA SER A 43 -38.90 -4.73 36.66
C SER A 43 -39.24 -3.25 36.81
N ASP A 44 -38.93 -2.43 35.81
CA ASP A 44 -39.79 -1.29 35.51
C ASP A 44 -39.83 -1.00 34.02
N GLN A 45 -41.05 -0.81 33.55
CA GLN A 45 -41.44 -0.63 32.16
C GLN A 45 -41.13 0.79 31.69
N SER A 46 -41.11 0.96 30.36
CA SER A 46 -41.07 2.21 29.61
C SER A 46 -39.68 2.76 29.25
N ARG A 47 -39.16 2.30 28.10
CA ARG A 47 -38.53 3.16 27.08
C ARG A 47 -38.42 2.40 25.76
N VAL A 48 -39.01 3.01 24.73
CA VAL A 48 -39.17 2.50 23.36
C VAL A 48 -37.79 2.28 22.70
N PRO A 49 -37.47 1.08 22.20
CA PRO A 49 -36.27 0.88 21.39
C PRO A 49 -36.53 1.31 19.94
N ILE A 50 -35.68 2.20 19.44
CA ILE A 50 -35.59 2.58 18.03
C ILE A 50 -35.13 1.35 17.24
N LEU A 51 -36.03 0.82 16.42
CA LEU A 51 -35.84 -0.33 15.54
C LEU A 51 -34.93 0.09 14.36
N LEU A 52 -33.65 -0.29 14.39
CA LEU A 52 -32.82 -0.30 13.19
C LEU A 52 -33.24 -1.51 12.34
N TYR A 53 -33.77 -1.21 11.15
CA TYR A 53 -34.19 -2.15 10.12
C TYR A 53 -33.18 -3.29 9.94
N ALA A 54 -33.60 -4.53 10.21
CA ALA A 54 -32.95 -5.75 9.75
C ALA A 54 -33.62 -6.19 8.43
N PRO A 55 -32.87 -6.65 7.41
CA PRO A 55 -33.47 -7.18 6.20
C PRO A 55 -34.19 -8.51 6.48
N PRO A 56 -35.36 -8.78 5.86
CA PRO A 56 -36.11 -10.00 6.08
C PRO A 56 -35.56 -11.19 5.28
N ASP A 57 -35.75 -12.38 5.85
CA ASP A 57 -35.64 -13.73 5.28
C ASP A 57 -34.25 -14.30 4.96
N VAL A 58 -33.56 -14.74 6.02
CA VAL A 58 -32.62 -15.88 5.97
C VAL A 58 -33.28 -17.08 6.65
N ASN A 59 -34.26 -17.69 5.98
CA ASN A 59 -34.83 -18.98 6.40
C ASN A 59 -35.04 -19.90 5.19
N LYS A 60 -33.91 -20.36 4.63
CA LYS A 60 -33.68 -21.65 3.94
C LYS A 60 -32.29 -21.60 3.29
N ILE A 61 -31.25 -21.63 4.12
CA ILE A 61 -29.92 -22.06 3.66
C ILE A 61 -29.83 -23.51 4.09
N ASP A 62 -29.75 -24.44 3.14
CA ASP A 62 -29.41 -25.84 3.42
C ASP A 62 -28.01 -25.91 4.02
N ILE A 63 -27.95 -25.95 5.35
CA ILE A 63 -26.70 -25.94 6.15
C ILE A 63 -25.80 -27.14 5.81
N GLU A 64 -26.36 -28.26 5.37
CA GLU A 64 -25.58 -29.46 5.00
C GLU A 64 -24.82 -29.30 3.67
N LYS A 65 -25.40 -28.59 2.69
CA LYS A 65 -24.76 -28.39 1.37
C LYS A 65 -23.69 -27.31 1.41
N TYR A 66 -23.84 -26.34 2.32
CA TYR A 66 -22.83 -25.30 2.55
C TYR A 66 -21.61 -25.86 3.27
N ASN A 67 -21.80 -26.76 4.25
CA ASN A 67 -20.71 -27.37 5.02
C ASN A 67 -19.80 -28.27 4.17
N HIS A 68 -20.32 -29.07 3.24
CA HIS A 68 -19.46 -29.92 2.41
C HIS A 68 -18.61 -29.11 1.42
N LYS A 69 -19.17 -28.03 0.85
CA LYS A 69 -18.47 -27.20 -0.15
C LYS A 69 -17.49 -26.23 0.50
N THR A 70 -17.78 -25.70 1.68
CA THR A 70 -16.80 -24.91 2.44
C THR A 70 -15.72 -25.80 3.01
N MET A 71 -16.05 -26.97 3.58
CA MET A 71 -15.05 -27.88 4.14
C MET A 71 -14.10 -28.44 3.06
N SER A 72 -14.60 -28.77 1.85
CA SER A 72 -13.72 -29.17 0.74
C SER A 72 -12.79 -28.03 0.31
N ASN A 73 -13.30 -26.80 0.25
CA ASN A 73 -12.55 -25.62 -0.12
C ASN A 73 -11.51 -25.24 0.97
N TRP A 74 -11.84 -25.44 2.24
CA TRP A 74 -10.91 -25.30 3.36
C TRP A 74 -9.82 -26.37 3.32
N THR A 75 -10.16 -27.63 3.05
CA THR A 75 -9.16 -28.69 2.88
C THR A 75 -8.27 -28.47 1.67
N GLU A 76 -8.81 -27.97 0.54
CA GLU A 76 -8.02 -27.60 -0.63
C GLU A 76 -7.10 -26.41 -0.33
N LEU A 77 -7.57 -25.38 0.38
CA LEU A 77 -6.76 -24.25 0.79
C LEU A 77 -5.68 -24.63 1.81
N ILE A 78 -5.99 -25.52 2.76
CA ILE A 78 -5.03 -26.05 3.72
C ILE A 78 -3.99 -26.91 3.00
N ASN A 79 -4.42 -27.80 2.09
CA ASN A 79 -3.51 -28.63 1.30
C ASN A 79 -2.64 -27.79 0.35
N ALA A 80 -3.20 -26.75 -0.30
CA ALA A 80 -2.43 -25.83 -1.13
C ALA A 80 -1.42 -25.04 -0.32
N ARG A 81 -1.81 -24.59 0.89
CA ARG A 81 -0.92 -23.92 1.83
C ARG A 81 0.19 -24.86 2.31
N ASP A 82 -0.13 -26.08 2.69
CA ASP A 82 0.82 -27.04 3.23
C ASP A 82 1.77 -27.54 2.12
N ASN A 83 1.27 -27.75 0.90
CA ASN A 83 2.09 -28.04 -0.28
C ASN A 83 3.01 -26.87 -0.62
N PHE A 84 2.54 -25.63 -0.48
CA PHE A 84 3.34 -24.44 -0.67
C PHE A 84 4.41 -24.25 0.43
N ILE A 85 4.08 -24.52 1.69
CA ILE A 85 5.05 -24.49 2.79
C ILE A 85 6.12 -25.57 2.58
N ARG A 86 5.71 -26.78 2.14
CA ARG A 86 6.62 -27.88 1.80
C ARG A 86 7.48 -27.59 0.57
N SER A 87 6.98 -26.83 -0.40
CA SER A 87 7.76 -26.46 -1.59
C SER A 87 8.75 -25.32 -1.34
N VAL A 88 8.53 -24.54 -0.27
CA VAL A 88 9.33 -23.37 0.09
C VAL A 88 10.35 -23.66 1.20
N GLY A 89 10.06 -24.54 2.15
CA GLY A 89 10.93 -24.84 3.30
C GLY A 89 11.79 -26.09 3.12
N SER A 90 13.10 -26.01 3.41
CA SER A 90 13.97 -27.19 3.53
C SER A 90 14.00 -27.77 4.95
N SER A 91 13.93 -29.11 5.02
CA SER A 91 14.34 -30.06 6.07
C SER A 91 13.75 -30.04 7.50
N SER A 92 13.36 -28.90 8.11
CA SER A 92 12.94 -28.86 9.52
C SER A 92 11.47 -28.49 9.72
N LEU A 93 10.76 -29.18 10.62
CA LEU A 93 9.39 -28.81 11.04
C LEU A 93 9.35 -27.42 11.70
N GLU A 94 10.39 -27.06 12.44
CA GLU A 94 10.51 -25.75 13.09
C GLU A 94 10.60 -24.63 12.06
N ASP A 95 11.34 -24.85 10.96
CA ASP A 95 11.44 -23.87 9.86
C ASP A 95 10.10 -23.68 9.15
N GLN A 96 9.32 -24.76 9.00
CA GLN A 96 7.97 -24.70 8.41
C GLN A 96 6.99 -23.94 9.31
N ILE A 97 7.06 -24.17 10.63
CA ILE A 97 6.23 -23.47 11.61
C ILE A 97 6.61 -21.99 11.65
N ALA A 98 7.91 -21.67 11.74
CA ALA A 98 8.41 -20.30 11.71
C ALA A 98 7.95 -19.58 10.45
N TYR A 99 8.10 -20.23 9.29
CA TYR A 99 7.63 -19.71 8.01
C TYR A 99 6.13 -19.38 8.05
N GLY A 100 5.30 -20.29 8.57
CA GLY A 100 3.87 -20.08 8.74
C GLY A 100 3.54 -18.88 9.63
N PHE A 101 4.23 -18.73 10.77
CA PHE A 101 4.05 -17.59 11.67
C PHE A 101 4.43 -16.25 11.03
N ALA A 102 5.52 -16.20 10.27
CA ALA A 102 5.94 -14.98 9.59
C ALA A 102 4.94 -14.55 8.49
N ASP A 103 4.43 -15.49 7.70
CA ASP A 103 3.38 -15.20 6.71
C ASP A 103 2.11 -14.67 7.39
N LEU A 104 1.66 -15.33 8.45
CA LEU A 104 0.48 -14.92 9.22
C LEU A 104 0.64 -13.54 9.86
N THR A 105 1.82 -13.23 10.40
CA THR A 105 2.12 -11.93 11.01
C THR A 105 2.03 -10.81 9.98
N ASN A 106 2.59 -11.00 8.79
CA ASN A 106 2.50 -10.01 7.72
C ASN A 106 1.06 -9.80 7.24
N ARG A 107 0.29 -10.88 7.13
CA ARG A 107 -1.15 -10.83 6.78
C ARG A 107 -1.96 -10.08 7.84
N LEU A 108 -1.70 -10.35 9.12
CA LEU A 108 -2.36 -9.69 10.23
C LEU A 108 -2.05 -8.19 10.21
N LYS A 109 -0.78 -7.81 10.07
CA LYS A 109 -0.36 -6.40 10.00
C LYS A 109 -1.03 -5.67 8.83
N PHE A 110 -1.10 -6.30 7.66
CA PHE A 110 -1.81 -5.74 6.51
C PHE A 110 -3.30 -5.53 6.80
N ALA A 111 -3.97 -6.53 7.40
CA ALA A 111 -5.38 -6.44 7.76
C ALA A 111 -5.66 -5.37 8.82
N GLU A 112 -4.77 -5.22 9.82
CA GLU A 112 -4.85 -4.22 10.87
C GLU A 112 -4.75 -2.80 10.31
N VAL A 113 -3.75 -2.53 9.47
CA VAL A 113 -3.60 -1.22 8.82
C VAL A 113 -4.85 -0.88 8.01
N GLY A 114 -5.35 -1.82 7.19
CA GLY A 114 -6.58 -1.61 6.43
C GLY A 114 -7.82 -1.40 7.29
N ALA A 115 -7.88 -1.99 8.49
CA ALA A 115 -8.97 -1.75 9.44
C ALA A 115 -8.89 -0.38 10.12
N ILE A 116 -7.66 0.10 10.39
CA ILE A 116 -7.42 1.45 10.93
C ILE A 116 -7.82 2.51 9.90
N GLU A 117 -7.43 2.36 8.64
CA GLU A 117 -7.81 3.27 7.54
C GLU A 117 -9.33 3.37 7.42
N ARG A 118 -10.03 2.22 7.33
CA ARG A 118 -11.51 2.17 7.29
C ARG A 118 -12.17 2.81 8.51
N ARG A 119 -11.59 2.66 9.70
CA ARG A 119 -12.11 3.30 10.92
C ARG A 119 -12.01 4.82 10.83
N GLN A 120 -10.90 5.35 10.30
CA GLN A 120 -10.71 6.79 10.11
C GLN A 120 -11.72 7.34 9.09
N GLU A 121 -11.95 6.64 7.98
CA GLU A 121 -12.98 7.00 6.99
C GLU A 121 -14.38 7.04 7.61
N ILE A 122 -14.76 6.02 8.40
CA ILE A 122 -16.04 5.99 9.09
C ILE A 122 -16.16 7.16 10.08
N HIS A 123 -15.10 7.46 10.84
CA HIS A 123 -15.11 8.61 11.76
C HIS A 123 -15.31 9.94 11.02
N GLN A 124 -14.66 10.13 9.88
CA GLN A 124 -14.82 11.31 9.05
C GLN A 124 -16.25 11.42 8.49
N LEU A 125 -16.79 10.33 7.95
CA LEU A 125 -18.19 10.28 7.49
C LEU A 125 -19.19 10.57 8.61
N MET A 126 -18.97 10.02 9.80
CA MET A 126 -19.82 10.31 10.96
C MET A 126 -19.78 11.78 11.35
N LYS A 127 -18.62 12.45 11.23
CA LYS A 127 -18.49 13.88 11.50
C LYS A 127 -19.24 14.71 10.45
N GLU A 128 -19.11 14.37 9.16
CA GLU A 128 -19.86 15.02 8.08
C GLU A 128 -21.36 14.84 8.25
N ILE A 129 -21.81 13.63 8.59
CA ILE A 129 -23.22 13.34 8.91
C ILE A 129 -23.69 14.21 10.09
N ARG A 130 -22.91 14.31 11.19
CA ARG A 130 -23.25 15.20 12.33
C ARG A 130 -23.36 16.67 11.91
N ASN A 131 -22.46 17.15 11.05
CA ASN A 131 -22.51 18.52 10.53
C ASN A 131 -23.78 18.74 9.69
N LEU A 132 -24.13 17.80 8.82
CA LEU A 132 -25.38 17.86 8.06
C LEU A 132 -26.61 17.85 8.98
N TRP A 133 -26.62 17.00 10.01
CA TRP A 133 -27.69 16.97 11.01
C TRP A 133 -27.84 18.29 11.77
N THR A 134 -26.74 18.94 12.16
CA THR A 134 -26.81 20.24 12.84
C THR A 134 -27.31 21.36 11.92
N LEU A 135 -26.95 21.34 10.64
CA LEU A 135 -27.48 22.27 9.63
C LEU A 135 -28.99 22.07 9.42
N ILE A 136 -29.44 20.82 9.30
CA ILE A 136 -30.88 20.50 9.18
C ILE A 136 -31.65 20.97 10.42
N LYS A 137 -31.11 20.71 11.62
CA LYS A 137 -31.74 21.14 12.88
C LYS A 137 -31.87 22.67 12.94
N LYS A 138 -30.80 23.41 12.65
CA LYS A 138 -30.84 24.88 12.57
C LYS A 138 -31.88 25.40 11.58
N ARG A 139 -32.02 24.75 10.41
CA ARG A 139 -33.04 25.14 9.42
C ARG A 139 -34.46 24.90 9.92
N ASN A 140 -34.71 23.79 10.62
CA ASN A 140 -36.02 23.48 11.17
C ASN A 140 -36.39 24.38 12.36
N ASP A 141 -35.39 24.78 13.17
CA ASP A 141 -35.57 25.75 14.25
C ASP A 141 -35.94 27.13 13.66
N VAL A 142 -35.24 27.59 12.61
CA VAL A 142 -35.56 28.85 11.91
C VAL A 142 -36.95 28.82 11.25
N TYR A 143 -37.38 27.68 10.69
CA TYR A 143 -38.72 27.52 10.11
C TYR A 143 -39.82 27.51 11.18
N SER A 144 -39.54 26.96 12.37
CA SER A 144 -40.47 26.97 13.50
C SER A 144 -40.62 28.38 14.09
N ASP A 145 -39.53 29.15 14.15
CA ASP A 145 -39.53 30.56 14.59
C ASP A 145 -40.23 31.50 13.59
N THR A 146 -40.28 31.16 12.30
CA THR A 146 -41.06 31.94 11.32
C THR A 146 -42.56 31.67 11.41
N ILE A 147 -42.98 30.49 11.88
CA ILE A 147 -44.39 30.12 12.09
C ILE A 147 -44.91 30.68 13.42
N THR A 148 -44.10 30.71 14.48
CA THR A 148 -44.51 31.25 15.79
C THR A 148 -44.59 32.78 15.83
N ASN A 149 -43.84 33.49 14.97
CA ASN A 149 -43.91 34.96 14.87
C ASN A 149 -45.22 35.49 14.21
N GLN A 150 -46.11 34.62 13.72
CA GLN A 150 -47.46 35.02 13.31
C GLN A 150 -48.53 34.79 14.40
N THR A 151 -48.20 34.17 15.52
CA THR A 151 -49.14 33.98 16.63
C THR A 151 -48.47 34.21 17.98
N ASN A 152 -48.62 35.45 18.46
CA ASN A 152 -48.69 35.88 19.87
C ASN A 152 -47.65 36.92 20.31
N VAL A 153 -48.19 38.14 20.41
CA VAL A 153 -47.73 39.27 21.21
C VAL A 153 -47.78 38.92 22.71
N LYS A 154 -46.63 39.11 23.39
CA LYS A 154 -46.34 39.44 24.81
C LYS A 154 -47.15 38.79 25.96
N ILE A 155 -46.43 38.32 26.98
CA ILE A 155 -46.34 38.95 28.33
C ILE A 155 -45.11 38.38 29.06
N SER A 156 -44.44 39.28 29.81
CA SER A 156 -43.15 39.17 30.50
C SER A 156 -43.25 38.71 31.96
N ASN A 157 -42.06 38.53 32.57
CA ASN A 157 -41.68 38.50 34.00
C ASN A 157 -41.32 37.08 34.51
N ASP A 158 -40.23 36.82 35.23
CA ASP A 158 -39.11 37.63 35.72
C ASP A 158 -38.01 36.68 36.23
N THR A 159 -36.74 37.14 36.24
CA THR A 159 -35.60 36.72 37.10
C THR A 159 -35.13 35.24 37.06
N SER A 160 -33.84 34.89 37.04
CA SER A 160 -32.59 35.63 37.24
C SER A 160 -31.46 34.73 36.75
N GLU A 161 -30.51 35.37 36.09
CA GLU A 161 -29.34 34.82 35.44
C GLU A 161 -28.45 34.01 36.40
N THR A 162 -28.31 32.71 36.17
CA THR A 162 -27.02 32.04 36.38
C THR A 162 -26.31 32.03 35.04
N GLN A 163 -25.40 33.00 34.91
CA GLN A 163 -24.33 32.98 33.90
C GLN A 163 -23.42 31.77 34.18
N GLU A 164 -23.89 30.56 33.88
CA GLU A 164 -22.95 29.56 33.40
C GLU A 164 -22.59 29.98 32.00
N ALA A 165 -21.48 30.72 31.92
CA ALA A 165 -20.69 30.76 30.71
C ALA A 165 -20.54 29.31 30.28
N ASN A 166 -21.35 28.90 29.31
CA ASN A 166 -21.05 27.81 28.42
C ASN A 166 -19.73 28.23 27.77
N TYR A 167 -18.63 27.96 28.46
CA TYR A 167 -17.43 27.47 27.83
C TYR A 167 -17.92 26.26 27.05
N LEU A 168 -18.48 26.52 25.87
CA LEU A 168 -18.45 25.61 24.77
C LEU A 168 -16.98 25.24 24.73
N THR A 169 -16.67 24.10 25.33
CA THR A 169 -15.49 23.31 25.01
C THR A 169 -15.69 22.89 23.57
N THR A 170 -15.63 23.88 22.67
CA THR A 170 -15.25 23.68 21.32
C THR A 170 -13.85 23.13 21.46
N SER A 171 -13.74 21.81 21.46
CA SER A 171 -12.59 21.12 20.90
C SER A 171 -12.52 21.55 19.43
N ASN A 172 -12.21 22.82 19.21
CA ASN A 172 -11.95 23.40 17.92
C ASN A 172 -10.75 22.63 17.41
N GLU A 173 -10.93 22.05 16.24
CA GLU A 173 -9.92 21.32 15.51
C GLU A 173 -8.87 22.32 15.01
N TYR A 174 -8.01 22.81 15.91
CA TYR A 174 -6.93 23.73 15.58
C TYR A 174 -5.81 23.06 14.78
N LEU A 175 -5.80 21.74 14.69
CA LEU A 175 -4.79 20.94 14.01
C LEU A 175 -5.41 20.19 12.84
N SER A 176 -5.01 20.54 11.63
CA SER A 176 -5.27 19.78 10.41
C SER A 176 -4.00 19.09 9.94
N LEU A 177 -4.04 17.79 9.71
CA LEU A 177 -2.91 17.08 9.11
C LEU A 177 -2.78 17.50 7.64
N PRO A 178 -1.56 17.84 7.16
CA PRO A 178 -1.31 18.03 5.74
C PRO A 178 -1.70 16.76 4.97
N SER A 179 -2.55 16.91 3.96
CA SER A 179 -2.97 15.80 3.11
C SER A 179 -2.11 15.73 1.85
N ILE A 180 -2.17 14.62 1.10
CA ILE A 180 -1.51 14.56 -0.21
C ILE A 180 -1.98 15.68 -1.16
N PHE A 181 -3.22 16.17 -0.99
CA PHE A 181 -3.74 17.31 -1.73
C PHE A 181 -3.07 18.64 -1.38
N SER A 182 -2.46 18.79 -0.19
CA SER A 182 -1.63 19.97 0.09
C SER A 182 -0.33 19.96 -0.70
N LEU A 183 0.19 18.76 -1.05
CA LEU A 183 1.34 18.60 -1.94
C LEU A 183 0.93 18.69 -3.42
N MET A 184 -0.30 18.32 -3.75
CA MET A 184 -0.87 18.30 -5.11
C MET A 184 -2.11 19.19 -5.20
N SER A 185 -1.95 20.48 -4.92
CA SER A 185 -3.07 21.43 -4.86
C SER A 185 -3.82 21.56 -6.18
N HIS A 186 -3.14 21.34 -7.32
CA HIS A 186 -3.77 21.37 -8.65
C HIS A 186 -4.85 20.30 -8.83
N VAL A 187 -4.71 19.14 -8.17
CA VAL A 187 -5.70 18.06 -8.25
C VAL A 187 -7.00 18.46 -7.53
N HIS A 188 -6.87 19.10 -6.37
CA HIS A 188 -8.01 19.54 -5.58
C HIS A 188 -8.80 20.68 -6.24
N LEU A 189 -8.12 21.54 -7.00
CA LEU A 189 -8.72 22.66 -7.71
C LEU A 189 -9.39 22.26 -9.03
N SER A 190 -9.21 21.02 -9.49
CA SER A 190 -9.83 20.53 -10.72
C SER A 190 -11.33 20.30 -10.53
N ILE A 191 -12.14 20.70 -11.51
CA ILE A 191 -13.62 20.67 -11.47
C ILE A 191 -14.17 19.25 -11.23
N ASN A 192 -13.41 18.22 -11.64
CA ASN A 192 -13.76 16.82 -11.45
C ASN A 192 -13.02 16.15 -10.28
N GLY A 193 -12.02 16.82 -9.66
CA GLY A 193 -11.40 16.56 -8.34
C GLY A 193 -10.87 15.15 -8.03
N SER A 194 -11.02 14.20 -8.94
CA SER A 194 -10.95 12.78 -8.64
C SER A 194 -9.60 12.22 -9.05
N ILE A 195 -8.85 11.70 -8.08
CA ILE A 195 -7.64 10.91 -8.30
C ILE A 195 -7.95 9.52 -8.89
N ASN A 196 -9.22 9.15 -9.02
CA ASN A 196 -9.59 7.86 -9.58
C ASN A 196 -9.14 7.73 -11.04
N PRO A 197 -8.80 6.52 -11.49
CA PRO A 197 -8.37 6.28 -12.87
C PRO A 197 -9.42 6.77 -13.88
N SER A 198 -8.97 7.47 -14.93
CA SER A 198 -9.82 7.86 -16.07
C SER A 198 -10.24 6.64 -16.90
N PHE A 199 -9.37 5.63 -16.93
CA PHE A 199 -9.63 4.34 -17.55
C PHE A 199 -9.30 3.23 -16.56
N ARG A 200 -10.17 2.21 -16.48
CA ARG A 200 -9.99 1.08 -15.58
C ARG A 200 -10.64 -0.19 -16.11
N ILE A 201 -9.86 -1.25 -16.22
CA ILE A 201 -10.34 -2.63 -16.40
C ILE A 201 -9.87 -3.47 -15.21
N ALA A 202 -10.81 -3.83 -14.34
CA ALA A 202 -10.56 -4.65 -13.17
C ALA A 202 -11.79 -5.52 -12.85
N LEU A 203 -11.96 -6.62 -13.59
CA LEU A 203 -13.17 -7.46 -13.53
C LEU A 203 -13.35 -8.19 -12.19
N ASN A 204 -12.26 -8.44 -11.45
CA ASN A 204 -12.28 -9.07 -10.13
C ASN A 204 -11.49 -8.24 -9.10
N SER A 205 -11.84 -6.96 -8.97
CA SER A 205 -11.04 -5.99 -8.22
C SER A 205 -11.00 -6.17 -6.69
N ASN A 206 -11.93 -6.95 -6.14
CA ASN A 206 -12.07 -7.14 -4.69
C ASN A 206 -11.12 -8.23 -4.14
N LYS A 207 -10.39 -8.91 -5.04
CA LYS A 207 -9.44 -9.94 -4.66
C LYS A 207 -8.20 -9.32 -4.04
N VAL A 208 -8.00 -9.55 -2.75
CA VAL A 208 -6.72 -9.26 -2.08
C VAL A 208 -5.76 -10.41 -2.39
N VAL A 209 -4.60 -10.06 -2.93
CA VAL A 209 -3.54 -11.01 -3.32
C VAL A 209 -2.34 -10.90 -2.38
N ARG A 210 -1.39 -11.84 -2.47
CA ARG A 210 -0.16 -11.76 -1.67
C ARG A 210 0.83 -10.79 -2.28
N PHE A 211 1.00 -10.86 -3.61
CA PHE A 211 1.91 -10.00 -4.37
C PHE A 211 1.15 -9.18 -5.40
N VAL A 212 1.33 -7.86 -5.35
CA VAL A 212 0.88 -6.94 -6.40
C VAL A 212 2.10 -6.37 -7.12
N PHE A 213 2.13 -6.53 -8.44
CA PHE A 213 3.20 -6.09 -9.32
C PHE A 213 2.74 -4.86 -10.08
N GLY A 214 3.44 -3.73 -9.90
CA GLY A 214 3.18 -2.52 -10.67
C GLY A 214 4.04 -2.48 -11.93
N ILE A 215 3.40 -2.38 -13.10
CA ILE A 215 4.06 -2.26 -14.41
C ILE A 215 3.58 -0.98 -15.11
N PRO A 216 4.38 0.10 -15.09
CA PRO A 216 4.10 1.31 -15.85
C PRO A 216 4.54 1.13 -17.31
N THR A 217 3.73 1.63 -18.24
CA THR A 217 4.04 1.68 -19.67
C THR A 217 3.74 3.07 -20.22
N VAL A 218 4.57 3.52 -21.16
CA VAL A 218 4.45 4.82 -21.83
C VAL A 218 4.59 4.63 -23.33
N LYS A 219 4.02 5.55 -24.11
CA LYS A 219 4.03 5.51 -25.57
C LYS A 219 5.46 5.65 -26.09
N ARG A 220 6.02 4.55 -26.60
CA ARG A 220 7.34 4.54 -27.28
C ARG A 220 7.15 4.74 -28.79
N PRO A 221 8.03 5.50 -29.45
CA PRO A 221 7.93 5.75 -30.89
C PRO A 221 8.35 4.57 -31.78
N VAL A 222 9.14 3.61 -31.26
CA VAL A 222 9.77 2.55 -32.08
C VAL A 222 9.13 1.19 -31.84
N GLU A 223 9.10 0.72 -30.59
CA GLU A 223 8.69 -0.65 -30.25
C GLU A 223 8.05 -0.67 -28.86
N SER A 224 7.04 -1.53 -28.69
CA SER A 224 6.39 -1.80 -27.40
C SER A 224 6.83 -3.16 -26.88
N TYR A 225 7.37 -3.20 -25.66
CA TYR A 225 7.84 -4.43 -25.01
C TYR A 225 6.80 -5.06 -24.07
N LEU A 226 5.69 -4.36 -23.82
CA LEU A 226 4.73 -4.69 -22.77
C LEU A 226 4.15 -6.11 -22.90
N ILE A 227 3.70 -6.48 -24.10
CA ILE A 227 3.07 -7.78 -24.33
C ILE A 227 4.06 -8.92 -24.13
N GLU A 228 5.31 -8.78 -24.62
CA GLU A 228 6.37 -9.77 -24.40
C GLU A 228 6.69 -9.92 -22.91
N THR A 229 6.79 -8.81 -22.20
CA THR A 229 7.04 -8.77 -20.76
C THR A 229 5.92 -9.46 -19.97
N LEU A 230 4.66 -9.12 -20.23
CA LEU A 230 3.51 -9.76 -19.58
C LEU A 230 3.45 -11.26 -19.86
N GLN A 231 3.68 -11.65 -21.12
CA GLN A 231 3.72 -13.06 -21.50
C GLN A 231 4.82 -13.80 -20.74
N ASN A 232 6.03 -13.23 -20.65
CA ASN A 232 7.14 -13.84 -19.94
C ASN A 232 6.89 -13.95 -18.43
N LEU A 233 6.30 -12.92 -17.82
CA LEU A 233 5.92 -12.93 -16.41
C LEU A 233 4.94 -14.06 -16.11
N ILE A 234 3.85 -14.14 -16.88
CA ILE A 234 2.77 -15.10 -16.65
C ILE A 234 3.22 -16.54 -16.90
N GLN A 235 4.00 -16.78 -17.97
CA GLN A 235 4.50 -18.12 -18.31
C GLN A 235 5.46 -18.70 -17.26
N ASN A 236 6.15 -17.84 -16.51
CA ASN A 236 7.07 -18.26 -15.46
C ASN A 236 6.41 -18.48 -14.09
N LEU A 237 5.07 -18.34 -14.00
CA LEU A 237 4.26 -18.59 -12.82
C LEU A 237 3.45 -19.90 -12.96
N SER A 238 3.39 -20.69 -11.89
CA SER A 238 2.46 -21.81 -11.76
C SER A 238 1.01 -21.33 -11.57
N SER A 239 0.05 -22.23 -11.74
CA SER A 239 -1.38 -21.94 -11.51
C SER A 239 -1.65 -21.44 -10.09
N GLU A 240 -0.96 -22.00 -9.09
CA GLU A 240 -1.05 -21.58 -7.69
C GLU A 240 -0.42 -20.21 -7.47
N GLU A 241 0.73 -19.94 -8.09
CA GLU A 241 1.39 -18.63 -8.01
C GLU A 241 0.52 -17.52 -8.65
N GLN A 242 -0.15 -17.81 -9.78
CA GLN A 242 -1.07 -16.87 -10.42
C GLN A 242 -2.26 -16.50 -9.51
N GLN A 243 -2.72 -17.41 -8.65
CA GLN A 243 -3.79 -17.08 -7.70
C GLN A 243 -3.33 -16.10 -6.62
N GLN A 244 -2.04 -16.07 -6.31
CA GLN A 244 -1.44 -15.22 -5.28
C GLN A 244 -0.89 -13.89 -5.82
N ALA A 245 -0.96 -13.66 -7.13
CA ALA A 245 -0.41 -12.50 -7.82
C ALA A 245 -1.50 -11.64 -8.47
N CYS A 246 -1.21 -10.35 -8.63
CA CYS A 246 -1.93 -9.42 -9.49
C CYS A 246 -0.93 -8.48 -10.16
N PHE A 247 -1.00 -8.34 -11.49
CA PHE A 247 -0.24 -7.38 -12.29
C PHE A 247 -1.13 -6.18 -12.58
N VAL A 248 -0.76 -5.02 -12.04
CA VAL A 248 -1.42 -3.76 -12.36
C VAL A 248 -0.60 -3.05 -13.41
N VAL A 249 -1.16 -2.95 -14.61
CA VAL A 249 -0.56 -2.24 -15.74
C VAL A 249 -1.06 -0.80 -15.73
N LEU A 250 -0.16 0.15 -15.48
CA LEU A 250 -0.44 1.58 -15.61
C LEU A 250 -0.06 2.03 -17.01
N ILE A 251 -1.06 2.34 -17.84
CA ILE A 251 -0.85 3.06 -19.09
C ILE A 251 -0.73 4.54 -18.73
N ALA A 252 0.51 4.98 -18.55
CA ALA A 252 0.86 6.32 -18.09
C ALA A 252 0.79 7.34 -19.24
N GLU A 253 -0.34 7.37 -19.94
CA GLU A 253 -0.65 8.29 -21.02
C GLU A 253 -2.02 8.91 -20.77
N THR A 254 -2.21 10.16 -21.20
CA THR A 254 -3.49 10.87 -21.10
C THR A 254 -4.30 10.80 -22.40
N ASP A 255 -3.69 10.34 -23.49
CA ASP A 255 -4.32 10.10 -24.80
C ASP A 255 -5.20 8.85 -24.75
N MET A 256 -6.51 9.06 -24.62
CA MET A 256 -7.48 7.97 -24.46
C MET A 256 -7.54 7.02 -25.66
N GLU A 257 -7.22 7.47 -26.88
CA GLU A 257 -7.19 6.59 -28.05
C GLU A 257 -6.06 5.57 -27.92
N PHE A 258 -4.88 6.04 -27.52
CA PHE A 258 -3.74 5.17 -27.25
C PHE A 258 -4.00 4.24 -26.05
N VAL A 259 -4.62 4.76 -24.98
CA VAL A 259 -4.97 3.98 -23.78
C VAL A 259 -5.92 2.85 -24.14
N GLN A 260 -7.00 3.14 -24.87
CA GLN A 260 -7.97 2.14 -25.29
C GLN A 260 -7.33 1.08 -26.18
N LYS A 261 -6.56 1.52 -27.20
CA LYS A 261 -5.86 0.59 -28.11
C LYS A 261 -4.93 -0.37 -27.37
N THR A 262 -4.14 0.16 -26.43
CA THR A 262 -3.20 -0.65 -25.64
C THR A 262 -3.95 -1.61 -24.71
N ALA A 263 -5.03 -1.13 -24.09
CA ALA A 263 -5.86 -1.96 -23.22
C ALA A 263 -6.54 -3.10 -23.99
N ASP A 264 -7.08 -2.82 -25.18
CA ASP A 264 -7.71 -3.80 -26.04
C ASP A 264 -6.69 -4.85 -26.51
N GLU A 265 -5.45 -4.46 -26.81
CA GLU A 265 -4.38 -5.39 -27.13
C GLU A 265 -4.07 -6.35 -25.97
N ILE A 266 -3.99 -5.84 -24.75
CA ILE A 266 -3.79 -6.66 -23.54
C ILE A 266 -4.97 -7.62 -23.33
N VAL A 267 -6.21 -7.13 -23.44
CA VAL A 267 -7.42 -7.94 -23.24
C VAL A 267 -7.53 -9.03 -24.32
N LEU A 268 -7.18 -8.72 -25.56
CA LEU A 268 -7.20 -9.67 -26.67
C LEU A 268 -6.14 -10.78 -26.48
N LYS A 269 -4.96 -10.45 -25.97
CA LYS A 269 -3.87 -11.42 -25.74
C LYS A 269 -4.05 -12.23 -24.45
N PHE A 270 -4.64 -11.65 -23.41
CA PHE A 270 -4.74 -12.24 -22.07
C PHE A 270 -6.18 -12.22 -21.49
N PRO A 271 -7.21 -12.68 -22.22
CA PRO A 271 -8.60 -12.51 -21.80
C PRO A 271 -8.90 -13.25 -20.50
N ASN A 272 -8.35 -14.45 -20.32
CA ASN A 272 -8.56 -15.27 -19.11
C ASN A 272 -7.89 -14.64 -17.90
N GLN A 273 -6.67 -14.12 -18.05
CA GLN A 273 -5.91 -13.52 -16.96
C GLN A 273 -6.55 -12.21 -16.49
N VAL A 274 -7.08 -11.40 -17.40
CA VAL A 274 -7.88 -10.21 -17.05
C VAL A 274 -9.16 -10.62 -16.33
N LYS A 275 -9.90 -11.62 -16.85
CA LYS A 275 -11.15 -12.10 -16.23
C LYS A 275 -10.94 -12.65 -14.83
N MET A 276 -9.83 -13.36 -14.59
CA MET A 276 -9.50 -13.93 -13.27
C MET A 276 -8.96 -12.89 -12.27
N GLY A 277 -8.70 -11.65 -12.72
CA GLY A 277 -8.08 -10.60 -11.90
C GLY A 277 -6.57 -10.74 -11.70
N LEU A 278 -5.91 -11.53 -12.55
CA LEU A 278 -4.44 -11.59 -12.58
C LEU A 278 -3.85 -10.34 -13.24
N ILE A 279 -4.55 -9.75 -14.21
CA ILE A 279 -4.14 -8.47 -14.84
C ILE A 279 -5.24 -7.44 -14.59
N GLU A 280 -4.85 -6.26 -14.12
CA GLU A 280 -5.67 -5.06 -14.08
C GLU A 280 -5.00 -3.97 -14.92
N ILE A 281 -5.81 -3.16 -15.59
CA ILE A 281 -5.34 -2.09 -16.47
C ILE A 281 -5.91 -0.78 -15.95
N ILE A 282 -5.05 0.22 -15.76
CA ILE A 282 -5.44 1.56 -15.31
C ILE A 282 -4.75 2.63 -16.13
N SER A 283 -5.37 3.81 -16.23
CA SER A 283 -4.75 5.04 -16.73
C SER A 283 -5.10 6.19 -15.79
N PRO A 284 -4.15 7.08 -15.49
CA PRO A 284 -4.41 8.22 -14.62
C PRO A 284 -5.21 9.30 -15.37
N PRO A 285 -6.03 10.09 -14.67
CA PRO A 285 -6.66 11.27 -15.25
C PRO A 285 -5.61 12.33 -15.60
N ALA A 286 -5.86 13.14 -16.63
CA ALA A 286 -4.92 14.17 -17.06
C ALA A 286 -4.65 15.21 -15.95
N GLU A 287 -5.67 15.48 -15.13
CA GLU A 287 -5.66 16.40 -14.00
C GLU A 287 -4.74 15.94 -12.86
N TYR A 288 -4.35 14.66 -12.84
CA TYR A 288 -3.37 14.16 -11.87
C TYR A 288 -2.01 14.83 -12.04
N TYR A 289 -1.61 15.11 -13.29
CA TYR A 289 -0.33 15.72 -13.57
C TYR A 289 -0.37 17.24 -13.37
N PRO A 290 0.66 17.83 -12.75
CA PRO A 290 0.80 19.28 -12.70
C PRO A 290 1.12 19.81 -14.09
N ASP A 291 1.10 21.14 -14.25
CA ASP A 291 1.55 21.78 -15.48
C ASP A 291 3.06 21.51 -15.70
N MET A 292 3.35 20.55 -16.57
CA MET A 292 4.70 20.06 -16.84
C MET A 292 5.59 21.14 -17.47
N ASN A 293 5.01 22.21 -18.02
CA ASN A 293 5.76 23.33 -18.58
C ASN A 293 6.25 24.33 -17.51
N LYS A 294 5.69 24.27 -16.29
CA LYS A 294 6.06 25.13 -15.16
C LYS A 294 7.03 24.47 -14.16
N LEU A 295 7.61 23.33 -14.54
CA LEU A 295 8.59 22.63 -13.72
C LEU A 295 9.88 23.45 -13.54
N LYS A 296 10.63 23.15 -12.49
CA LYS A 296 11.87 23.86 -12.17
C LYS A 296 13.03 23.09 -12.79
N ALA A 297 13.87 23.76 -13.54
CA ALA A 297 15.12 23.16 -14.00
C ALA A 297 15.99 22.83 -12.78
N THR A 298 16.37 21.56 -12.61
CA THR A 298 17.30 21.12 -11.56
C THR A 298 18.36 20.19 -12.16
N LEU A 299 19.45 19.96 -11.42
CA LEU A 299 20.55 19.06 -11.78
C LEU A 299 21.31 19.42 -13.08
N GLY A 300 21.05 20.60 -13.67
CA GLY A 300 21.61 20.98 -14.98
C GLY A 300 21.02 20.20 -16.16
N ASP A 301 19.89 19.51 -15.95
CA ASP A 301 19.19 18.75 -16.98
C ASP A 301 18.44 19.68 -17.96
N SER A 302 18.23 19.21 -19.20
CA SER A 302 17.30 19.86 -20.14
C SER A 302 15.86 19.79 -19.63
N MET A 303 15.02 20.75 -20.03
CA MET A 303 13.60 20.74 -19.62
C MET A 303 12.85 19.47 -20.05
N GLU A 304 13.17 18.91 -21.22
CA GLU A 304 12.63 17.61 -21.66
C GLU A 304 12.97 16.49 -20.66
N ARG A 305 14.21 16.45 -20.19
CA ARG A 305 14.65 15.45 -19.20
C ARG A 305 14.01 15.68 -17.83
N VAL A 306 13.86 16.94 -17.42
CA VAL A 306 13.16 17.33 -16.18
C VAL A 306 11.70 16.86 -16.23
N GLN A 307 10.98 17.15 -17.32
CA GLN A 307 9.61 16.69 -17.53
C GLN A 307 9.50 15.18 -17.50
N TRP A 308 10.40 14.48 -18.21
CA TRP A 308 10.42 13.02 -18.27
C TRP A 308 10.59 12.39 -16.88
N ARG A 309 11.61 12.81 -16.10
CA ARG A 309 11.86 12.23 -14.77
C ARG A 309 10.79 12.62 -13.75
N SER A 310 10.22 13.83 -13.87
CA SER A 310 9.14 14.31 -13.02
C SER A 310 7.86 13.53 -13.26
N LYS A 311 7.55 13.24 -14.54
CA LYS A 311 6.43 12.39 -14.92
C LYS A 311 6.61 10.98 -14.36
N GLN A 312 7.79 10.39 -14.53
CA GLN A 312 8.08 9.04 -14.03
C GLN A 312 7.87 8.91 -12.51
N ASN A 313 8.32 9.91 -11.73
CA ASN A 313 8.08 9.94 -10.28
C ASN A 313 6.58 9.90 -9.94
N LEU A 314 5.78 10.72 -10.64
CA LEU A 314 4.33 10.79 -10.46
C LEU A 314 3.64 9.50 -10.92
N ASP A 315 4.09 8.90 -12.02
CA ASP A 315 3.55 7.63 -12.54
C ASP A 315 3.73 6.50 -11.50
N TYR A 316 4.92 6.41 -10.89
CA TYR A 316 5.21 5.38 -9.90
C TYR A 316 4.45 5.63 -8.60
N ALA A 317 4.32 6.89 -8.18
CA ALA A 317 3.50 7.25 -7.03
C ALA A 317 2.03 6.87 -7.24
N TYR A 318 1.48 7.16 -8.42
CA TYR A 318 0.08 6.82 -8.77
C TYR A 318 -0.15 5.30 -8.74
N LEU A 319 0.77 4.55 -9.35
CA LEU A 319 0.71 3.10 -9.39
C LEU A 319 0.79 2.49 -7.98
N MET A 320 1.69 2.98 -7.14
CA MET A 320 1.80 2.57 -5.74
C MET A 320 0.54 2.88 -4.94
N MET A 321 -0.07 4.06 -5.15
CA MET A 321 -1.34 4.43 -4.52
C MET A 321 -2.45 3.44 -4.87
N TYR A 322 -2.61 3.11 -6.15
CA TYR A 322 -3.63 2.15 -6.59
C TYR A 322 -3.38 0.74 -6.04
N CYS A 323 -2.12 0.32 -5.93
CA CYS A 323 -1.76 -1.01 -5.46
C CYS A 323 -1.79 -1.18 -3.93
N GLN A 324 -1.85 -0.08 -3.17
CA GLN A 324 -1.71 -0.11 -1.70
C GLN A 324 -2.74 -0.98 -0.99
N GLN A 325 -3.95 -1.13 -1.53
CA GLN A 325 -4.99 -1.93 -0.87
C GLN A 325 -5.14 -3.34 -1.47
N LYS A 326 -4.29 -3.71 -2.43
CA LYS A 326 -4.46 -4.93 -3.23
C LYS A 326 -3.68 -6.13 -2.75
N GLY A 327 -2.56 -5.92 -2.06
CA GLY A 327 -1.80 -7.05 -1.55
C GLY A 327 -0.79 -6.70 -0.48
N ILE A 328 -0.18 -7.74 0.08
CA ILE A 328 0.72 -7.65 1.24
C ILE A 328 2.08 -7.07 0.83
N TYR A 329 2.56 -7.48 -0.34
CA TYR A 329 3.81 -7.01 -0.93
C TYR A 329 3.55 -6.32 -2.26
N TYR A 330 4.19 -5.17 -2.43
CA TYR A 330 4.24 -4.46 -3.71
C TYR A 330 5.60 -4.64 -4.36
N VAL A 331 5.61 -4.89 -5.66
CA VAL A 331 6.82 -5.06 -6.45
C VAL A 331 6.78 -4.09 -7.63
N GLN A 332 7.75 -3.18 -7.69
CA GLN A 332 7.93 -2.29 -8.84
C GLN A 332 8.63 -3.04 -9.97
N LEU A 333 8.01 -3.04 -11.16
CA LEU A 333 8.57 -3.58 -12.40
C LEU A 333 8.57 -2.49 -13.48
N GLU A 334 9.15 -2.83 -14.64
CA GLU A 334 9.11 -2.05 -15.88
C GLU A 334 8.51 -2.91 -16.99
N ASP A 335 8.12 -2.31 -18.12
CA ASP A 335 7.44 -2.98 -19.22
C ASP A 335 8.39 -3.65 -20.23
N ASP A 336 9.69 -3.67 -19.97
CA ASP A 336 10.75 -4.20 -20.85
C ASP A 336 11.72 -5.15 -20.11
N ILE A 337 11.16 -6.16 -19.45
CA ILE A 337 11.90 -7.10 -18.60
C ILE A 337 11.64 -8.56 -18.96
N ILE A 338 12.57 -9.42 -18.54
CA ILE A 338 12.41 -10.88 -18.52
C ILE A 338 12.67 -11.43 -17.12
N THR A 339 12.04 -12.56 -16.81
CA THR A 339 12.11 -13.23 -15.52
C THR A 339 12.71 -14.63 -15.59
N LYS A 340 13.21 -15.09 -14.44
CA LYS A 340 13.52 -16.50 -14.23
C LYS A 340 12.26 -17.31 -13.89
N PRO A 341 12.20 -18.61 -14.22
CA PRO A 341 11.12 -19.48 -13.77
C PRO A 341 10.97 -19.50 -12.25
N SER A 342 9.72 -19.56 -11.79
CA SER A 342 9.33 -19.64 -10.37
C SER A 342 9.94 -18.51 -9.53
N TYR A 343 9.96 -17.30 -10.09
CA TYR A 343 10.50 -16.14 -9.41
C TYR A 343 9.66 -15.77 -8.18
N LEU A 344 8.33 -15.96 -8.21
CA LEU A 344 7.44 -15.57 -7.13
C LEU A 344 7.68 -16.42 -5.88
N VAL A 345 7.80 -17.75 -6.03
CA VAL A 345 8.25 -18.63 -4.94
C VAL A 345 9.57 -18.15 -4.35
N LYS A 346 10.61 -17.91 -5.17
CA LYS A 346 11.92 -17.45 -4.69
C LYS A 346 11.85 -16.12 -3.94
N MET A 347 11.07 -15.17 -4.45
CA MET A 347 10.83 -13.88 -3.81
C MET A 347 10.15 -14.06 -2.46
N HIS A 348 9.14 -14.94 -2.39
CA HIS A 348 8.41 -15.18 -1.16
C HIS A 348 9.28 -15.84 -0.10
N SER A 349 10.01 -16.90 -0.46
CA SER A 349 10.96 -17.57 0.45
C SER A 349 11.98 -16.57 1.00
N PHE A 350 12.49 -15.68 0.15
CA PHE A 350 13.45 -14.65 0.54
C PHE A 350 12.85 -13.64 1.53
N ALA A 351 11.62 -13.17 1.26
CA ALA A 351 10.92 -12.22 2.14
C ALA A 351 10.67 -12.80 3.54
N ILE A 352 10.21 -14.05 3.61
CA ILE A 352 9.93 -14.71 4.88
C ILE A 352 11.22 -14.96 5.66
N LYS A 353 12.27 -15.46 4.99
CA LYS A 353 13.59 -15.67 5.63
C LYS A 353 14.11 -14.40 6.29
N HIS A 354 14.01 -13.25 5.62
CA HIS A 354 14.47 -11.98 6.18
C HIS A 354 13.54 -11.43 7.27
N THR A 355 12.24 -11.71 7.19
CA THR A 355 11.29 -11.36 8.24
C THR A 355 11.55 -12.17 9.52
N LEU A 356 11.88 -13.46 9.40
CA LEU A 356 12.20 -14.35 10.53
C LEU A 356 13.50 -13.97 11.24
N ASN A 357 14.49 -13.50 10.50
CA ASN A 357 15.77 -13.07 11.07
C ASN A 357 15.68 -11.68 11.74
N ASN A 358 14.47 -11.21 12.09
CA ASN A 358 14.17 -9.91 12.68
C ASN A 358 14.83 -8.73 11.93
N ALA A 359 14.96 -8.84 10.61
CA ALA A 359 15.44 -7.72 9.81
C ALA A 359 14.28 -6.76 9.58
N ASP A 360 14.39 -5.54 10.12
CA ASP A 360 13.56 -4.39 9.74
C ASP A 360 13.90 -3.92 8.32
N TRP A 361 13.77 -4.82 7.36
CA TRP A 361 14.05 -4.54 5.96
C TRP A 361 13.02 -3.58 5.39
N VAL A 362 13.49 -2.66 4.55
CA VAL A 362 12.67 -1.68 3.84
C VAL A 362 12.50 -2.11 2.38
N ILE A 363 13.57 -2.62 1.77
CA ILE A 363 13.61 -2.98 0.35
C ILE A 363 14.23 -4.36 0.19
N LEU A 364 13.53 -5.25 -0.49
CA LEU A 364 14.11 -6.48 -1.01
C LEU A 364 14.31 -6.30 -2.51
N ASP A 365 15.57 -6.38 -2.94
CA ASP A 365 16.00 -6.03 -4.29
C ASP A 365 16.33 -7.29 -5.08
N PHE A 366 15.61 -7.51 -6.17
CA PHE A 366 15.76 -8.68 -7.04
C PHE A 366 16.41 -8.35 -8.39
N CYS A 367 16.79 -7.09 -8.61
CA CYS A 367 17.50 -6.62 -9.80
C CYS A 367 18.38 -5.42 -9.45
N SER A 368 19.69 -5.54 -9.61
CA SER A 368 20.63 -4.45 -9.30
C SER A 368 20.50 -3.22 -10.21
N LEU A 369 19.74 -3.33 -11.31
CA LEU A 369 19.56 -2.27 -12.28
C LEU A 369 18.29 -1.46 -12.00
N GLY A 370 18.48 -0.15 -11.75
CA GLY A 370 17.39 0.83 -11.64
C GLY A 370 16.33 0.48 -10.59
N PHE A 371 15.09 0.88 -10.85
CA PHE A 371 13.94 0.65 -9.97
C PHE A 371 13.22 -0.69 -10.25
N ILE A 372 13.81 -1.56 -11.06
CA ILE A 372 13.23 -2.86 -11.41
C ILE A 372 13.35 -3.82 -10.23
N GLY A 373 12.33 -4.63 -9.99
CA GLY A 373 12.37 -5.74 -9.05
C GLY A 373 12.57 -5.30 -7.60
N LYS A 374 12.15 -4.09 -7.24
CA LYS A 374 12.18 -3.61 -5.86
C LYS A 374 10.87 -3.97 -5.19
N MET A 375 10.96 -4.75 -4.11
CA MET A 375 9.82 -5.20 -3.33
C MET A 375 9.75 -4.48 -1.99
N PHE A 376 8.53 -4.08 -1.65
CA PHE A 376 8.18 -3.33 -0.45
C PHE A 376 7.03 -4.02 0.27
N LYS A 377 6.94 -3.82 1.58
CA LYS A 377 5.71 -4.08 2.33
C LYS A 377 4.71 -3.00 1.96
N THR A 378 3.49 -3.40 1.62
CA THR A 378 2.46 -2.45 1.21
C THR A 378 2.10 -1.46 2.33
N THR A 379 2.20 -1.90 3.59
CA THR A 379 2.03 -1.06 4.79
C THR A 379 3.02 0.10 4.89
N ASP A 380 4.14 0.06 4.16
CA ASP A 380 5.15 1.12 4.15
C ASP A 380 5.10 2.00 2.89
N LEU A 381 4.24 1.69 1.91
CA LEU A 381 4.16 2.44 0.65
C LEU A 381 3.70 3.88 0.84
N SER A 382 2.80 4.17 1.78
CA SER A 382 2.28 5.53 2.00
C SER A 382 3.41 6.55 2.21
N LYS A 383 4.44 6.18 2.96
CA LYS A 383 5.64 7.02 3.19
C LYS A 383 6.42 7.25 1.90
N LEU A 384 6.54 6.21 1.07
CA LEU A 384 7.29 6.26 -0.18
C LEU A 384 6.53 7.09 -1.25
N ILE A 385 5.22 6.90 -1.36
CA ILE A 385 4.32 7.68 -2.21
C ILE A 385 4.45 9.17 -1.87
N LEU A 386 4.29 9.53 -0.59
CA LEU A 386 4.41 10.92 -0.16
C LEU A 386 5.81 11.49 -0.44
N PHE A 387 6.87 10.70 -0.26
CA PHE A 387 8.23 11.12 -0.56
C PHE A 387 8.43 11.40 -2.07
N PHE A 388 7.89 10.55 -2.94
CA PHE A 388 7.95 10.77 -4.39
C PHE A 388 7.12 11.97 -4.83
N VAL A 389 5.92 12.14 -4.27
CA VAL A 389 5.05 13.31 -4.54
C VAL A 389 5.65 14.60 -3.99
N MET A 390 6.43 14.55 -2.91
CA MET A 390 7.08 15.74 -2.37
C MET A 390 8.24 16.22 -3.24
N PHE A 391 9.00 15.29 -3.84
CA PHE A 391 10.25 15.58 -4.53
C PHE A 391 10.23 15.24 -6.03
N TYR A 392 9.04 15.11 -6.63
CA TYR A 392 8.90 14.66 -8.02
C TYR A 392 9.67 15.54 -9.02
N ASN A 393 9.74 16.85 -8.78
CA ASN A 393 10.41 17.82 -9.63
C ASN A 393 11.93 17.88 -9.39
N ASP A 394 12.42 17.40 -8.24
CA ASP A 394 13.79 17.66 -7.79
C ASP A 394 14.81 16.65 -8.31
N LYS A 395 14.49 15.35 -8.24
CA LYS A 395 15.43 14.25 -8.55
C LYS A 395 14.74 13.09 -9.27
N PRO A 396 15.46 12.27 -10.05
CA PRO A 396 14.91 11.04 -10.63
C PRO A 396 14.59 9.99 -9.54
N VAL A 397 13.69 9.07 -9.87
CA VAL A 397 13.09 8.14 -8.91
C VAL A 397 14.11 7.22 -8.22
N ASP A 398 15.11 6.72 -8.95
CA ASP A 398 16.17 5.87 -8.39
C ASP A 398 16.93 6.59 -7.27
N TRP A 399 17.16 7.89 -7.47
CA TRP A 399 17.85 8.72 -6.49
C TRP A 399 16.93 9.02 -5.33
N LEU A 400 15.64 9.31 -5.56
CA LEU A 400 14.69 9.50 -4.47
C LEU A 400 14.61 8.26 -3.59
N LEU A 401 14.62 7.05 -4.18
CA LEU A 401 14.62 5.81 -3.42
C LEU A 401 15.88 5.65 -2.56
N ASP A 402 17.07 5.91 -3.12
CA ASP A 402 18.31 5.92 -2.32
C ASP A 402 18.22 6.96 -1.21
N ASN A 403 17.91 8.22 -1.52
CA ASN A 403 17.75 9.30 -0.53
C ASN A 403 16.75 8.96 0.59
N PHE A 404 15.66 8.25 0.28
CA PHE A 404 14.69 7.80 1.29
C PHE A 404 15.31 6.81 2.28
N VAL A 405 16.12 5.87 1.79
CA VAL A 405 16.85 4.90 2.61
C VAL A 405 17.96 5.61 3.40
N ASP A 406 18.67 6.56 2.80
CA ASP A 406 19.71 7.37 3.46
C ASP A 406 19.14 8.11 4.65
N THR A 407 18.03 8.82 4.42
CA THR A 407 17.35 9.62 5.45
C THR A 407 16.90 8.75 6.63
N LYS A 408 16.58 7.48 6.39
CA LYS A 408 16.14 6.56 7.45
C LYS A 408 17.27 6.01 8.33
N ILE A 409 18.49 5.87 7.81
CA ILE A 409 19.52 5.06 8.50
C ILE A 409 20.90 5.71 8.60
N CYS A 410 21.23 6.66 7.74
CA CYS A 410 22.54 7.28 7.74
C CYS A 410 22.53 8.51 8.65
N SER A 411 23.31 8.47 9.74
CA SER A 411 23.58 9.64 10.58
C SER A 411 24.54 10.59 9.87
N PHE A 412 24.49 11.87 10.20
CA PHE A 412 25.47 12.87 9.76
C PHE A 412 26.91 12.50 10.16
N ASP A 413 27.08 11.76 11.27
CA ASP A 413 28.39 11.31 11.76
C ASP A 413 28.93 10.08 11.01
N PHE A 414 28.13 9.48 10.11
CA PHE A 414 28.58 8.29 9.38
C PHE A 414 29.43 8.68 8.18
N ASP A 415 30.63 8.11 8.11
CA ASP A 415 31.38 8.11 6.86
C ASP A 415 30.64 7.26 5.80
N LYS A 416 30.91 7.53 4.52
CA LYS A 416 30.25 6.89 3.36
C LYS A 416 30.27 5.36 3.44
N ARG A 417 31.34 4.77 3.98
CA ARG A 417 31.47 3.31 4.16
C ARG A 417 30.53 2.77 5.21
N MET A 418 30.36 3.48 6.33
CA MET A 418 29.46 3.09 7.42
C MET A 418 28.01 3.19 6.97
N CYS A 419 27.64 4.30 6.32
CA CYS A 419 26.32 4.48 5.72
C CYS A 419 26.01 3.36 4.71
N LYS A 420 26.95 3.02 3.81
CA LYS A 420 26.76 1.91 2.86
C LYS A 420 26.51 0.56 3.57
N LYS A 421 27.25 0.24 4.63
CA LYS A 421 27.03 -1.00 5.41
C LYS A 421 25.67 -0.98 6.12
N ALA A 422 25.25 0.18 6.63
CA ALA A 422 23.95 0.33 7.27
C ALA A 422 22.81 0.16 6.26
N LYS A 423 22.89 0.80 5.08
CA LYS A 423 21.93 0.62 3.99
C LYS A 423 21.75 -0.85 3.61
N GLN A 424 22.84 -1.60 3.48
CA GLN A 424 22.81 -3.03 3.10
C GLN A 424 22.04 -3.92 4.09
N LYS A 425 21.79 -3.47 5.34
CA LYS A 425 20.97 -4.21 6.30
C LYS A 425 19.47 -4.07 6.02
N ILE A 426 19.05 -2.94 5.47
CA ILE A 426 17.62 -2.64 5.20
C ILE A 426 17.26 -2.72 3.72
N TRP A 427 18.24 -2.56 2.82
CA TRP A 427 18.15 -2.78 1.39
C TRP A 427 18.92 -4.06 1.05
N ILE A 428 18.20 -5.17 0.97
CA ILE A 428 18.80 -6.49 0.87
C ILE A 428 18.70 -6.97 -0.57
N LEU A 429 19.86 -7.17 -1.20
CA LEU A 429 19.97 -7.65 -2.58
C LEU A 429 19.92 -9.19 -2.61
N HIS A 430 18.94 -9.73 -3.33
CA HIS A 430 18.86 -11.14 -3.68
C HIS A 430 19.88 -11.47 -4.78
N LYS A 431 20.68 -12.51 -4.55
CA LYS A 431 21.62 -13.05 -5.54
C LYS A 431 21.33 -14.52 -5.76
N PRO A 432 21.19 -14.99 -7.01
CA PRO A 432 21.28 -14.24 -8.27
C PRO A 432 20.04 -13.38 -8.56
N SER A 433 20.15 -12.37 -9.43
CA SER A 433 19.02 -11.52 -9.82
C SER A 433 17.93 -12.35 -10.51
N LEU A 434 16.66 -12.00 -10.27
CA LEU A 434 15.49 -12.70 -10.81
C LEU A 434 14.88 -12.02 -12.03
N PHE A 435 15.23 -10.74 -12.25
CA PHE A 435 14.75 -9.92 -13.36
C PHE A 435 15.93 -9.39 -14.19
N GLN A 436 15.69 -9.18 -15.47
CA GLN A 436 16.65 -8.62 -16.41
C GLN A 436 15.95 -7.65 -17.36
N HIS A 437 16.42 -6.41 -17.41
CA HIS A 437 16.01 -5.43 -18.40
C HIS A 437 16.47 -5.81 -19.81
N ILE A 438 15.58 -5.74 -20.78
CA ILE A 438 15.85 -6.06 -22.19
C ILE A 438 15.62 -4.90 -23.14
N GLY A 439 14.98 -3.81 -22.69
CA GLY A 439 14.71 -2.63 -23.50
C GLY A 439 15.99 -2.03 -24.08
N THR A 440 16.06 -1.93 -25.40
CA THR A 440 17.20 -1.29 -26.10
C THR A 440 16.94 0.20 -26.31
N HIS A 441 15.68 0.58 -26.51
CA HIS A 441 15.24 1.96 -26.70
C HIS A 441 14.51 2.47 -25.46
N SER A 442 15.06 3.52 -24.85
CA SER A 442 14.44 4.19 -23.72
C SER A 442 13.18 4.93 -24.16
N SER A 443 12.26 5.15 -23.21
CA SER A 443 11.14 6.07 -23.39
C SER A 443 11.60 7.53 -23.53
N LEU A 444 12.80 7.89 -23.04
CA LEU A 444 13.42 9.18 -23.34
C LEU A 444 13.98 9.16 -24.78
N LYS A 445 13.51 10.08 -25.62
CA LYS A 445 13.84 10.13 -27.04
C LYS A 445 15.36 10.16 -27.26
N GLY A 446 15.85 9.27 -28.12
CA GLY A 446 17.26 9.19 -28.49
C GLY A 446 18.19 8.46 -27.51
N LYS A 447 17.71 8.00 -26.35
CA LYS A 447 18.53 7.23 -25.40
C LYS A 447 18.49 5.72 -25.70
N ILE A 448 19.63 5.17 -26.12
CA ILE A 448 19.81 3.73 -26.31
C ILE A 448 20.38 3.13 -25.03
N GLN A 449 19.66 2.20 -24.42
CA GLN A 449 20.03 1.55 -23.18
C GLN A 449 20.49 0.11 -23.46
N LYS A 450 21.76 -0.19 -23.25
CA LYS A 450 22.32 -1.55 -23.41
C LYS A 450 22.68 -2.21 -22.08
N LEU A 451 22.30 -1.59 -20.95
CA LEU A 451 22.66 -2.08 -19.62
C LEU A 451 21.97 -3.42 -19.36
N ARG A 452 22.73 -4.34 -18.76
CA ARG A 452 22.28 -5.67 -18.38
C ARG A 452 22.63 -5.94 -16.92
N ASP A 453 21.84 -6.77 -16.26
CA ASP A 453 22.09 -7.10 -14.86
C ASP A 453 23.16 -8.19 -14.78
N ILE A 454 24.24 -7.89 -14.06
CA ILE A 454 25.41 -8.76 -13.97
C ILE A 454 25.06 -10.07 -13.23
N GLY A 455 24.08 -10.03 -12.32
CA GLY A 455 23.67 -11.15 -11.47
C GLY A 455 22.60 -12.08 -12.08
N PHE A 456 22.03 -11.75 -13.24
CA PHE A 456 20.97 -12.58 -13.85
C PHE A 456 21.50 -13.90 -14.47
N GLY A 457 22.77 -13.94 -14.89
CA GLY A 457 23.40 -15.11 -15.50
C GLY A 457 23.19 -15.19 -17.02
N LYS A 458 24.15 -15.79 -17.75
CA LYS A 458 24.23 -15.74 -19.23
C LYS A 458 23.34 -16.75 -19.97
N ASN A 459 22.85 -17.80 -19.29
CA ASN A 459 22.38 -19.02 -19.96
C ASN A 459 20.93 -18.95 -20.48
N LEU A 460 20.06 -18.09 -19.95
CA LEU A 460 18.67 -17.92 -20.45
C LEU A 460 18.59 -17.10 -21.75
N LEU A 461 19.66 -16.39 -22.11
CA LEU A 461 19.70 -15.50 -23.26
C LEU A 461 20.05 -16.22 -24.58
N HIS A 462 20.50 -17.48 -24.52
CA HIS A 462 20.87 -18.24 -25.73
C HIS A 462 19.63 -18.66 -26.54
N ASN A 463 18.48 -18.84 -25.89
CA ASN A 463 17.23 -19.20 -26.56
C ASN A 463 16.63 -18.06 -27.40
N ARG A 464 16.92 -16.78 -27.10
CA ARG A 464 16.49 -15.67 -27.96
C ARG A 464 17.32 -15.60 -29.25
N LYS A 465 18.63 -15.84 -29.16
CA LYS A 465 19.48 -15.94 -30.36
C LYS A 465 19.10 -17.13 -31.24
N SER A 466 18.61 -18.24 -30.68
CA SER A 466 18.11 -19.36 -31.50
C SER A 466 16.74 -19.04 -32.12
N LEU A 467 15.82 -18.41 -31.38
CA LEU A 467 14.52 -17.96 -31.90
C LEU A 467 14.66 -16.89 -32.99
N ASP A 468 15.51 -15.90 -32.81
CA ASP A 468 15.77 -14.86 -33.83
C ASP A 468 16.40 -15.47 -35.09
N LYS A 469 17.24 -16.50 -34.94
CA LYS A 469 17.86 -17.23 -36.06
C LYS A 469 16.86 -18.13 -36.79
N ILE A 470 15.90 -18.71 -36.06
CA ILE A 470 14.79 -19.49 -36.62
C ILE A 470 13.82 -18.56 -37.35
N LEU A 471 13.43 -17.43 -36.75
CA LEU A 471 12.54 -16.43 -37.35
C LEU A 471 13.16 -15.76 -38.58
N LYS A 472 14.48 -15.56 -38.62
CA LYS A 472 15.17 -15.09 -39.84
C LYS A 472 15.11 -16.11 -40.98
N LYS A 473 15.17 -17.41 -40.65
CA LYS A 473 15.14 -18.51 -41.62
C LYS A 473 13.74 -18.80 -42.19
N PHE A 474 12.70 -18.19 -41.61
CA PHE A 474 11.32 -18.21 -42.13
C PHE A 474 10.95 -16.93 -42.93
N LYS A 475 11.86 -15.95 -43.00
CA LYS A 475 11.71 -14.70 -43.77
C LYS A 475 12.59 -14.65 -45.04
N GLU A 476 13.39 -15.68 -45.27
CA GLU A 476 14.05 -16.00 -46.55
C GLU A 476 13.34 -17.22 -47.14
#